data_AF-A0A238JHM1-F1
#
_entry.id   AF-A0A238JHM1-F1
#
_cell.length_a   1.000
_cell.length_b   1.000
_cell.length_c   1.000
_cell.angle_alpha   90.00
_cell.angle_beta   90.00
_cell.angle_gamma   90.00
#
_symmetry.space_group_name_H-M   'P 1'
#
loop_
_entity.id
_entity.type
_entity.pdbx_description
1 polymer ?
#
loop_
_entity_poly.entity_id
_entity_poly.type
_entity_poly.pdbx_seq_one_letter_code
_entity_poly.pdbx_strand_id
1 'polypeptide(L)'
;MRLVLILAAIVGVSGCMQGAGPAGEGGVPKSDGVARKLAKGVSPSEAEVALGPDSGFERNPSNWDEACVSYNYGSAEAPRYVHAVFVNDALTRATDGHLDICSFGA
;
A
#
# COMPACT_ATOMS: atom_id res chain seq x y z
N MET A 1 8.11 65.17 -3.68
CA MET A 1 7.01 65.22 -2.68
C MET A 1 6.37 63.83 -2.66
N ARG A 2 6.07 63.16 -1.55
CA ARG A 2 6.33 63.39 -0.10
C ARG A 2 6.36 61.99 0.55
N LEU A 3 7.20 61.76 1.57
CA LEU A 3 7.08 60.58 2.44
C LEU A 3 5.83 60.69 3.32
N VAL A 4 5.14 59.58 3.56
CA VAL A 4 4.35 59.35 4.79
C VAL A 4 4.50 57.88 5.23
N LEU A 5 5.16 57.68 6.38
CA LEU A 5 5.22 56.45 7.17
C LEU A 5 4.24 56.59 8.35
N ILE A 6 3.12 55.85 8.36
CA ILE A 6 2.15 55.67 9.49
C ILE A 6 1.40 54.34 9.17
N LEU A 7 1.23 53.33 10.03
CA LEU A 7 1.76 53.00 11.38
C LEU A 7 1.77 51.45 11.54
N ALA A 8 2.21 50.91 12.68
CA ALA A 8 1.99 49.52 13.09
C ALA A 8 1.07 49.44 14.32
N ALA A 9 0.21 48.41 14.41
CA ALA A 9 -0.44 47.99 15.65
C ALA A 9 -0.77 46.49 15.58
N ILE A 10 -0.21 45.71 16.52
CA ILE A 10 -0.45 44.27 16.67
C ILE A 10 -1.61 44.08 17.64
N VAL A 11 -2.59 43.24 17.27
CA VAL A 11 -3.47 42.57 18.26
C VAL A 11 -3.48 41.09 17.94
N GLY A 12 -2.71 40.31 18.69
CA GLY A 12 -2.83 38.86 18.67
C GLY A 12 -4.08 38.45 19.43
N VAL A 13 -4.98 37.72 18.78
CA VAL A 13 -5.97 36.88 19.48
C VAL A 13 -5.60 35.44 19.19
N SER A 14 -5.10 34.77 20.23
CA SER A 14 -4.78 33.35 20.24
C SER A 14 -6.07 32.52 20.15
N GLY A 15 -6.61 32.42 18.95
CA GLY A 15 -7.69 31.48 18.62
C GLY A 15 -7.13 30.07 18.50
N CYS A 16 -7.15 29.31 19.59
CA CYS A 16 -6.90 27.88 19.58
C CYS A 16 -8.06 27.15 18.89
N MET A 17 -8.20 27.30 17.56
CA MET A 17 -9.02 26.43 16.75
C MET A 17 -8.35 25.06 16.69
N GLN A 18 -8.66 24.29 17.73
CA GLN A 18 -8.69 22.83 17.79
C GLN A 18 -8.07 22.19 16.56
N GLY A 19 -6.78 21.83 16.65
CA GLY A 19 -6.13 21.07 15.60
C GLY A 19 -7.01 19.86 15.27
N ALA A 20 -7.39 19.73 14.00
CA ALA A 20 -8.04 18.53 13.53
C ALA A 20 -7.13 17.37 13.92
N GLY A 21 -7.58 16.55 14.87
CA GLY A 21 -6.80 15.40 15.31
C GLY A 21 -6.46 14.56 14.08
N PRO A 22 -5.28 13.92 14.02
CA PRO A 22 -5.01 12.96 12.96
C PRO A 22 -6.19 12.00 12.93
N ALA A 23 -6.76 11.77 11.74
CA ALA A 23 -7.95 10.95 11.56
C ALA A 23 -7.65 9.52 12.03
N GLY A 24 -7.94 9.27 13.30
CA GLY A 24 -7.52 8.11 14.07
C GLY A 24 -8.37 6.89 13.78
N GLU A 25 -8.56 6.56 12.51
CA GLU A 25 -9.04 5.24 12.06
C GLU A 25 -7.98 4.59 11.18
N GLY A 26 -6.73 4.59 11.70
CA GLY A 26 -5.69 3.63 11.34
C GLY A 26 -6.05 2.21 11.78
N GLY A 27 -7.23 1.74 11.38
CA GLY A 27 -7.53 0.32 11.40
C GLY A 27 -6.67 -0.34 10.35
N VAL A 28 -5.82 -1.29 10.77
CA VAL A 28 -5.07 -2.17 9.86
C VAL A 28 -6.06 -2.70 8.81
N PRO A 29 -5.77 -2.55 7.49
CA PRO A 29 -6.66 -3.02 6.45
C PRO A 29 -7.05 -4.48 6.71
N LYS A 30 -8.34 -4.73 6.94
CA LYS A 30 -8.83 -6.09 7.15
C LYS A 30 -8.66 -6.86 5.84
N SER A 31 -8.29 -8.13 5.93
CA SER A 31 -8.27 -9.04 4.78
C SER A 31 -9.66 -9.05 4.14
N ASP A 32 -9.75 -8.52 2.91
CA ASP A 32 -10.96 -8.61 2.09
C ASP A 32 -11.19 -10.04 1.58
N GLY A 33 -10.17 -10.90 1.67
CA GLY A 33 -10.24 -12.30 1.31
C GLY A 33 -9.98 -12.61 -0.16
N VAL A 34 -9.39 -11.67 -0.89
CA VAL A 34 -9.08 -11.81 -2.32
C VAL A 34 -8.02 -12.88 -2.53
N ALA A 35 -7.05 -12.98 -1.63
CA ALA A 35 -6.06 -14.06 -1.57
C ALA A 35 -6.69 -15.47 -1.52
N ARG A 36 -7.91 -15.62 -0.99
CA ARG A 36 -8.64 -16.92 -0.95
C ARG A 36 -9.12 -17.40 -2.33
N LYS A 37 -9.04 -16.56 -3.37
CA LYS A 37 -9.26 -16.96 -4.77
C LYS A 37 -8.14 -17.85 -5.29
N LEU A 38 -6.94 -17.76 -4.70
CA LEU A 38 -5.79 -18.56 -5.10
C LEU A 38 -5.72 -19.86 -4.30
N ALA A 39 -5.68 -21.00 -5.00
CA ALA A 39 -5.42 -22.30 -4.38
C ALA A 39 -3.91 -22.56 -4.24
N LYS A 40 -3.50 -23.32 -3.22
CA LYS A 40 -2.09 -23.71 -3.07
C LYS A 40 -1.65 -24.54 -4.28
N GLY A 41 -0.48 -24.23 -4.84
CA GLY A 41 0.09 -24.91 -5.99
C GLY A 41 -0.29 -24.34 -7.36
N VAL A 42 -1.16 -23.33 -7.45
CA VAL A 42 -1.38 -22.62 -8.74
C VAL A 42 -0.11 -21.90 -9.18
N SER A 43 0.05 -21.78 -10.48
CA SER A 43 1.15 -21.07 -11.13
C SER A 43 0.93 -19.54 -11.16
N PRO A 44 1.98 -18.73 -11.42
CA PRO A 44 1.86 -17.28 -11.57
C PRO A 44 0.85 -16.85 -12.64
N SER A 45 0.74 -17.58 -13.76
CA SER A 45 -0.21 -17.29 -14.84
C SER A 45 -1.65 -17.65 -14.48
N GLU A 46 -1.88 -18.72 -13.71
CA GLU A 46 -3.21 -19.02 -13.15
C GLU A 46 -3.63 -17.97 -12.11
N ALA A 47 -2.68 -17.46 -11.33
CA ALA A 47 -2.93 -16.36 -10.39
C ALA A 47 -3.24 -15.04 -11.13
N GLU A 48 -2.54 -14.74 -12.23
CA GLU A 48 -2.85 -13.61 -13.11
C GLU A 48 -4.26 -13.70 -13.71
N VAL A 49 -4.69 -14.88 -14.17
CA VAL A 49 -6.06 -15.09 -14.65
C VAL A 49 -7.11 -14.88 -13.55
N ALA A 50 -6.78 -15.18 -12.29
CA ALA A 50 -7.69 -15.05 -11.15
C ALA A 50 -7.76 -13.63 -10.55
N LEU A 51 -6.68 -12.85 -10.64
CA LEU A 51 -6.52 -11.57 -9.95
C LEU A 51 -6.31 -10.35 -10.88
N GLY A 52 -5.95 -10.57 -12.14
CA GLY A 52 -5.47 -9.54 -13.06
C GLY A 52 -3.94 -9.52 -13.18
N PRO A 53 -3.38 -8.64 -14.02
CA PRO A 53 -1.94 -8.49 -14.21
C PRO A 53 -1.21 -8.18 -12.90
N ASP A 54 0.05 -8.59 -12.81
CA ASP A 54 0.87 -8.20 -11.68
C ASP A 54 1.11 -6.68 -11.65
N SER A 55 1.38 -6.19 -10.45
CA SER A 55 1.65 -4.79 -10.13
C SER A 55 3.05 -4.62 -9.51
N GLY A 56 3.88 -5.67 -9.55
CA GLY A 56 5.16 -5.73 -8.88
C GLY A 56 5.62 -7.17 -8.65
N PHE A 57 6.86 -7.44 -9.02
CA PHE A 57 7.55 -8.71 -8.86
C PHE A 57 8.86 -8.50 -8.11
N GLU A 58 9.20 -9.43 -7.22
CA GLU A 58 10.50 -9.48 -6.56
C GLU A 58 10.94 -10.94 -6.34
N ARG A 59 12.22 -11.22 -6.58
CA ARG A 59 12.83 -12.53 -6.30
C ARG A 59 13.56 -12.50 -4.96
N ASN A 60 13.42 -13.54 -4.15
CA ASN A 60 14.10 -13.64 -2.86
C ASN A 60 15.62 -13.68 -3.08
N PRO A 61 16.40 -12.72 -2.57
CA PRO A 61 17.86 -12.69 -2.78
C PRO A 61 18.59 -13.87 -2.10
N SER A 62 17.95 -14.50 -1.10
CA SER A 62 18.46 -15.68 -0.39
C SER A 62 17.99 -17.02 -0.97
N ASN A 63 17.02 -17.01 -1.90
CA ASN A 63 16.44 -18.22 -2.49
C ASN A 63 15.92 -17.94 -3.91
N TRP A 64 16.70 -18.27 -4.93
CA TRP A 64 16.38 -17.92 -6.32
C TRP A 64 15.14 -18.61 -6.90
N ASP A 65 14.71 -19.71 -6.29
CA ASP A 65 13.49 -20.43 -6.65
C ASP A 65 12.23 -19.82 -6.03
N GLU A 66 12.36 -18.84 -5.12
CA GLU A 66 11.27 -18.14 -4.45
C GLU A 66 11.08 -16.72 -4.97
N ALA A 67 9.84 -16.36 -5.26
CA ALA A 67 9.46 -15.02 -5.67
C ALA A 67 8.15 -14.57 -5.01
N CYS A 68 8.03 -13.26 -4.80
CA CYS A 68 6.82 -12.60 -4.34
C CYS A 68 6.25 -11.77 -5.50
N VAL A 69 4.96 -11.95 -5.78
CA VAL A 69 4.22 -11.18 -6.79
C VAL A 69 3.09 -10.43 -6.12
N SER A 70 2.89 -9.17 -6.50
CA SER A 70 1.84 -8.29 -5.98
C SER A 70 0.75 -8.09 -7.03
N TYR A 71 -0.50 -8.31 -6.67
CA TYR A 71 -1.66 -8.08 -7.55
C TYR A 71 -2.54 -6.99 -6.93
N ASN A 72 -2.72 -5.87 -7.62
CA ASN A 72 -3.57 -4.78 -7.15
C ASN A 72 -5.05 -5.10 -7.41
N TYR A 73 -5.88 -4.99 -6.36
CA TYR A 73 -7.34 -5.09 -6.45
C TYR A 73 -8.07 -3.85 -5.90
N GLY A 74 -7.33 -2.83 -5.46
CA GLY A 74 -7.85 -1.54 -5.01
C GLY A 74 -8.05 -0.53 -6.16
N SER A 75 -8.29 0.74 -5.81
CA SER A 75 -8.29 1.85 -6.76
C SER A 75 -6.93 2.56 -6.79
N ALA A 76 -6.76 3.57 -7.66
CA ALA A 76 -5.53 4.37 -7.68
C ALA A 76 -5.36 5.24 -6.42
N GLU A 77 -6.45 5.65 -5.81
CA GLU A 77 -6.52 6.50 -4.61
C GLU A 77 -6.44 5.67 -3.31
N ALA A 78 -6.78 4.39 -3.39
CA ALA A 78 -6.75 3.43 -2.28
C ALA A 78 -6.28 2.05 -2.79
N PRO A 79 -4.99 1.91 -3.13
CA PRO A 79 -4.44 0.65 -3.62
C PRO A 79 -4.50 -0.43 -2.52
N ARG A 80 -4.71 -1.68 -2.94
CA ARG A 80 -4.70 -2.85 -2.06
C ARG A 80 -4.10 -4.02 -2.81
N TYR A 81 -3.13 -4.67 -2.19
CA TYR A 81 -2.40 -5.77 -2.83
C TYR A 81 -2.74 -7.13 -2.21
N VAL A 82 -2.84 -8.14 -3.07
CA VAL A 82 -2.57 -9.52 -2.70
C VAL A 82 -1.10 -9.78 -2.94
N HIS A 83 -0.37 -10.24 -1.93
CA HIS A 83 0.98 -10.79 -2.13
C HIS A 83 0.91 -12.30 -2.24
N ALA A 84 1.47 -12.84 -3.31
CA ALA A 84 1.54 -14.26 -3.61
C ALA A 84 3.00 -14.70 -3.64
N VAL A 85 3.35 -15.67 -2.79
CA VAL A 85 4.72 -16.23 -2.72
C VAL A 85 4.74 -17.57 -3.45
N PHE A 86 5.49 -17.62 -4.54
CA PHE A 86 5.72 -18.80 -5.35
C PHE A 86 7.08 -19.40 -5.02
N VAL A 87 7.16 -20.73 -4.99
CA VAL A 87 8.42 -21.47 -4.92
C VAL A 87 8.40 -22.54 -6.00
N ASN A 88 9.41 -22.57 -6.88
CA ASN A 88 9.41 -23.41 -8.09
C ASN A 88 8.12 -23.24 -8.93
N ASP A 89 7.75 -21.99 -9.23
CA ASP A 89 6.53 -21.60 -9.97
C ASP A 89 5.20 -22.12 -9.38
N ALA A 90 5.17 -22.56 -8.12
CA ALA A 90 3.98 -23.03 -7.44
C ALA A 90 3.64 -22.19 -6.21
N LEU A 91 2.39 -21.73 -6.08
CA LEU A 91 1.96 -20.90 -4.95
C LEU A 91 2.08 -21.64 -3.62
N THR A 92 2.83 -21.06 -2.68
CA THR A 92 3.02 -21.59 -1.33
C THR A 92 2.20 -20.85 -0.27
N ARG A 93 2.01 -19.53 -0.44
CA ARG A 93 1.33 -18.63 0.50
C ARG A 93 0.76 -17.42 -0.25
N ALA A 94 -0.39 -16.91 0.18
CA ALA A 94 -0.91 -15.61 -0.24
C ALA A 94 -1.50 -14.84 0.95
N THR A 95 -1.38 -13.49 0.94
CA THR A 95 -1.94 -12.59 1.97
C THR A 95 -2.66 -11.40 1.32
N ASP A 96 -3.69 -10.89 1.99
CA ASP A 96 -4.40 -9.65 1.63
C ASP A 96 -3.88 -8.45 2.44
N GLY A 97 -4.17 -7.23 1.98
CA GLY A 97 -4.29 -6.06 2.86
C GLY A 97 -3.03 -5.23 3.05
N HIS A 98 -2.04 -5.40 2.18
CA HIS A 98 -0.82 -4.59 2.17
C HIS A 98 -1.00 -3.31 1.33
N LEU A 99 -0.29 -2.25 1.71
CA LEU A 99 -0.30 -0.93 1.05
C LEU A 99 0.90 -0.73 0.10
N ASP A 100 1.89 -1.60 0.21
CA ASP A 100 3.13 -1.59 -0.58
C ASP A 100 3.17 -2.81 -1.51
N ILE A 101 4.12 -2.81 -2.45
CA ILE A 101 4.46 -4.01 -3.24
C ILE A 101 5.40 -4.93 -2.44
N CYS A 102 5.60 -6.16 -2.93
CA CYS A 102 6.53 -7.12 -2.37
C CYS A 102 7.91 -6.50 -2.08
N SER A 103 8.40 -6.73 -0.86
CA SER A 103 9.79 -6.51 -0.47
C SER A 103 10.28 -7.65 0.43
N PHE A 104 11.40 -8.28 0.07
CA PHE A 104 12.12 -9.24 0.91
C PHE A 104 13.07 -8.54 1.90
N GLY A 105 13.17 -7.21 1.83
CA GLY A 105 14.05 -6.40 2.68
C GLY A 105 15.51 -6.48 2.24
N ALA A 106 15.88 -5.68 1.24
CA ALA A 106 17.27 -5.40 0.85
C ALA A 106 17.72 -4.03 1.40
#